data_AF-A0A1A9M5Y5-F1
#
_entry.id   AF-A0A1A9M5Y5-F1
#
_cell.length_a   1.000
_cell.length_b   1.000
_cell.length_c   1.000
_cell.angle_alpha   90.00
_cell.angle_beta   90.00
_cell.angle_gamma   90.00
#
_symmetry.space_group_name_H-M   'P 1'
#
loop_
_entity.id
_entity.type
_entity.pdbx_description
1 polymer ?
#
loop_
_entity_poly.entity_id
_entity_poly.type
_entity_poly.pdbx_seq_one_letter_code
_entity_poly.pdbx_strand_id
1 'polypeptide(L)'
;MQSKDVQARDADGDPIYRRNPRPTQAYRITMTIENAPGPFDFVDGAAFYQMTNHTLCTPIEPIAGVWSKQKEDSVPAVFKKIDTTTYVATIFADGMIDADYYGKGVCHWELMGVGISLKANGKKEETNFSPGLEKDQILSSGRKTTYFWKGGYPRDELEDFPDTGEGDPAKFKGELRGELFKVTLSARKEVP
;
A
#
# COMPACT_ATOMS: atom_id res chain seq x y z
N MET A 1 -28.77 11.87 -24.25
CA MET A 1 -28.53 12.77 -23.11
C MET A 1 -27.58 12.03 -22.18
N GLN A 2 -26.29 12.38 -22.20
CA GLN A 2 -25.27 11.71 -21.40
C GLN A 2 -25.53 12.02 -19.93
N SER A 3 -25.76 10.97 -19.13
CA SER A 3 -25.80 11.07 -17.68
C SER A 3 -24.47 11.68 -17.24
N LYS A 4 -24.49 12.91 -16.73
CA LYS A 4 -23.34 13.45 -15.99
C LYS A 4 -23.19 12.51 -14.81
N ASP A 5 -22.13 11.70 -14.79
CA ASP A 5 -21.76 10.93 -13.61
C ASP A 5 -21.67 11.92 -12.45
N VAL A 6 -22.69 11.95 -11.61
CA VAL A 6 -22.76 12.87 -10.47
C VAL A 6 -21.65 12.44 -9.53
N GLN A 7 -20.69 13.35 -9.30
CA GLN A 7 -19.62 13.13 -8.34
C GLN A 7 -20.25 12.82 -6.97
N ALA A 8 -20.09 11.57 -6.52
CA ALA A 8 -20.59 11.14 -5.22
C ALA A 8 -19.84 11.88 -4.10
N ARG A 9 -20.53 12.10 -2.98
CA ARG A 9 -20.01 12.82 -1.82
C ARG A 9 -20.26 12.02 -0.54
N ASP A 10 -19.36 12.16 0.43
CA ASP A 10 -19.50 11.57 1.77
C ASP A 10 -20.41 12.42 2.68
N ALA A 11 -20.47 12.05 3.96
CA ALA A 11 -21.31 12.72 4.96
C ALA A 11 -20.90 14.18 5.23
N ASP A 12 -19.62 14.50 5.04
CA ASP A 12 -19.05 15.85 5.21
C ASP A 12 -19.17 16.68 3.91
N GLY A 13 -19.74 16.08 2.86
CA GLY A 13 -19.92 16.69 1.56
C GLY A 13 -18.67 16.66 0.69
N ASP A 14 -17.63 15.93 1.08
CA ASP A 14 -16.41 15.79 0.31
C ASP A 14 -16.56 14.75 -0.81
N PRO A 15 -15.94 14.98 -1.99
CA PRO A 15 -16.02 14.03 -3.10
C PRO A 15 -15.45 12.66 -2.72
N ILE A 16 -16.21 11.60 -2.99
CA ILE A 16 -15.70 10.23 -2.92
C ILE A 16 -14.82 10.01 -4.15
N TYR A 17 -13.54 9.74 -3.94
CA TYR A 17 -12.60 9.50 -5.02
C TYR A 17 -12.94 8.21 -5.77
N ARG A 18 -12.75 8.25 -7.09
CA ARG A 18 -13.26 7.20 -7.97
C ARG A 18 -12.15 6.24 -8.36
N ARG A 19 -12.41 4.95 -8.17
CA ARG A 19 -11.59 3.85 -8.70
C ARG A 19 -11.83 3.68 -10.19
N ASN A 20 -10.78 3.33 -10.93
CA ASN A 20 -10.89 3.04 -12.36
C ASN A 20 -11.64 1.72 -12.57
N PRO A 21 -12.80 1.70 -13.25
CA PRO A 21 -13.58 0.47 -13.46
C PRO A 21 -12.96 -0.46 -14.51
N ARG A 22 -12.03 0.04 -15.34
CA ARG A 22 -11.35 -0.73 -16.39
C ARG A 22 -9.87 -0.36 -16.44
N PRO A 23 -9.10 -0.66 -15.37
CA PRO A 23 -7.68 -0.38 -15.35
C PRO A 23 -6.93 -1.27 -16.35
N THR A 24 -5.85 -0.73 -16.93
CA THR A 24 -5.10 -1.36 -18.03
C THR A 24 -3.64 -1.63 -17.68
N GLN A 25 -3.11 -0.99 -16.63
CA GLN A 25 -1.71 -1.10 -16.23
C GLN A 25 -1.55 -2.10 -15.08
N ALA A 26 -1.79 -3.38 -15.37
CA ALA A 26 -1.76 -4.45 -14.38
C ALA A 26 -0.34 -4.88 -14.00
N TYR A 27 -0.11 -5.07 -12.69
CA TYR A 27 1.11 -5.62 -12.13
C TYR A 27 0.78 -6.74 -11.15
N ARG A 28 1.37 -7.92 -11.35
CA ARG A 28 1.34 -9.01 -10.38
C ARG A 28 2.41 -8.76 -9.33
N ILE A 29 1.98 -8.67 -8.08
CA ILE A 29 2.84 -8.59 -6.91
C ILE A 29 2.95 -9.98 -6.31
N THR A 30 4.17 -10.48 -6.18
CA THR A 30 4.46 -11.75 -5.50
C THR A 30 5.21 -11.45 -4.22
N MET A 31 4.66 -11.91 -3.10
CA MET A 31 5.25 -11.81 -1.77
C MET A 31 5.70 -13.19 -1.34
N THR A 32 6.98 -13.33 -0.96
CA THR A 32 7.54 -14.57 -0.40
C THR A 32 8.09 -14.28 0.99
N ILE A 33 7.69 -15.09 1.96
CA ILE A 33 8.11 -14.98 3.37
C ILE A 33 9.05 -16.14 3.69
N GLU A 34 10.28 -15.84 4.10
CA GLU A 34 11.31 -16.85 4.38
C GLU A 34 11.81 -16.74 5.82
N ASN A 35 12.01 -17.89 6.47
CA ASN A 35 12.51 -18.03 7.85
C ASN A 35 11.64 -17.35 8.91
N ALA A 36 10.33 -17.20 8.66
CA ALA A 36 9.40 -16.64 9.63
C ALA A 36 9.37 -17.46 10.93
N PRO A 37 9.24 -16.80 12.10
CA PRO A 37 9.14 -17.47 13.39
C PRO A 37 7.82 -18.23 13.60
N GLY A 38 6.79 -17.90 12.81
CA GLY A 38 5.47 -18.53 12.83
C GLY A 38 4.63 -18.17 11.60
N PRO A 39 3.39 -18.67 11.52
CA PRO A 39 2.47 -18.36 10.42
C PRO A 39 1.97 -16.91 10.48
N PHE A 40 1.64 -16.34 9.33
CA PHE A 40 0.91 -15.08 9.22
C PHE A 40 -0.49 -15.38 8.69
N ASP A 41 -1.49 -15.42 9.57
CA ASP A 41 -2.88 -15.68 9.20
C ASP A 41 -3.64 -14.38 8.86
N PHE A 42 -3.06 -13.23 9.20
CA PHE A 42 -3.55 -11.93 8.74
C PHE A 42 -2.58 -11.33 7.74
N VAL A 43 -3.05 -11.22 6.49
CA VAL A 43 -2.35 -10.57 5.37
C VAL A 43 -3.32 -9.60 4.73
N ASP A 44 -3.11 -8.31 4.99
CA ASP A 44 -3.87 -7.24 4.35
C ASP A 44 -2.93 -6.38 3.51
N GLY A 45 -3.42 -5.84 2.40
CA GLY A 45 -2.58 -5.10 1.48
C GLY A 45 -3.37 -4.08 0.68
N ALA A 46 -2.71 -2.99 0.32
CA ALA A 46 -3.31 -1.94 -0.49
C ALA A 46 -2.29 -1.30 -1.42
N ALA A 47 -2.73 -0.95 -2.63
CA ALA A 47 -2.04 -0.04 -3.52
C ALA A 47 -2.42 1.39 -3.13
N PHE A 48 -1.42 2.25 -2.92
CA PHE A 48 -1.61 3.64 -2.50
C PHE A 48 -1.39 4.58 -3.67
N TYR A 49 -2.20 5.63 -3.74
CA TYR A 49 -2.18 6.62 -4.80
C TYR A 49 -2.15 8.02 -4.20
N GLN A 50 -1.55 8.96 -4.91
CA GLN A 50 -1.47 10.36 -4.50
C GLN A 50 -1.91 11.28 -5.63
N MET A 51 -2.60 12.37 -5.26
CA MET A 51 -2.81 13.51 -6.15
C MET A 51 -1.51 14.32 -6.32
N THR A 52 -0.98 14.36 -7.53
CA THR A 52 0.28 15.06 -7.84
C THR A 52 0.11 16.58 -7.88
N ASN A 53 -1.09 17.05 -8.24
CA ASN A 53 -1.46 18.46 -8.35
C ASN A 53 -2.47 18.90 -7.27
N HIS A 54 -2.42 18.28 -6.08
CA HIS A 54 -3.38 18.46 -5.00
C HIS A 54 -3.71 19.94 -4.69
N THR A 55 -2.70 20.80 -4.54
CA THR A 55 -2.91 22.22 -4.19
C THR A 55 -3.58 23.03 -5.29
N LEU A 56 -3.55 22.55 -6.54
CA LEU A 56 -4.15 23.19 -7.70
C LEU A 56 -5.60 22.73 -7.92
N CYS A 57 -5.88 21.46 -7.64
CA CYS A 57 -7.18 20.84 -7.95
C CYS A 57 -8.13 20.74 -6.75
N THR A 58 -7.71 21.13 -5.54
CA THR A 58 -8.54 21.07 -4.31
C THR A 58 -8.73 22.46 -3.67
N PRO A 59 -9.81 22.68 -2.91
CA PRO A 59 -10.05 23.95 -2.23
C PRO A 59 -9.11 24.14 -1.03
N ILE A 60 -8.69 25.38 -0.83
CA ILE A 60 -8.06 25.82 0.42
C ILE A 60 -9.14 26.05 1.48
N GLU A 61 -8.87 25.66 2.72
CA GLU A 61 -9.70 26.02 3.86
C GLU A 61 -9.53 27.52 4.16
N PRO A 62 -10.57 28.37 4.04
CA PRO A 62 -10.39 29.82 4.08
C PRO A 62 -9.90 30.38 5.41
N ILE A 63 -10.18 29.70 6.52
CA ILE A 63 -9.84 30.18 7.87
C ILE A 63 -8.42 29.76 8.22
N ALA A 64 -8.11 28.47 8.14
CA ALA A 64 -6.76 27.98 8.47
C ALA A 64 -5.73 28.22 7.36
N GLY A 65 -6.14 28.50 6.12
CA GLY A 65 -5.23 28.68 4.99
C GLY A 65 -4.49 27.39 4.60
N VAL A 66 -5.07 26.22 4.88
CA VAL A 66 -4.49 24.90 4.62
C VAL A 66 -5.29 24.12 3.58
N TRP A 67 -4.66 23.18 2.91
CA TRP A 67 -5.35 22.20 2.05
C TRP A 67 -5.72 20.97 2.86
N SER A 68 -6.89 21.01 3.49
CA SER A 68 -7.37 19.96 4.40
C SER A 68 -7.92 18.72 3.69
N LYS A 69 -8.05 18.74 2.36
CA LYS A 69 -8.56 17.62 1.58
C LYS A 69 -7.55 16.48 1.53
N GLN A 70 -8.06 15.26 1.46
CA GLN A 70 -7.24 14.06 1.44
C GLN A 70 -6.41 14.03 0.16
N LYS A 71 -5.09 14.01 0.29
CA LYS A 71 -4.17 13.96 -0.85
C LYS A 71 -3.97 12.54 -1.40
N GLU A 72 -4.25 11.54 -0.58
CA GLU A 72 -3.94 10.14 -0.82
C GLU A 72 -5.18 9.28 -0.65
N ASP A 73 -5.23 8.18 -1.40
CA ASP A 73 -6.27 7.16 -1.29
C ASP A 73 -5.69 5.79 -1.65
N SER A 74 -6.44 4.72 -1.40
CA SER A 74 -5.97 3.36 -1.57
C SER A 74 -7.00 2.44 -2.23
N VAL A 75 -6.48 1.46 -2.96
CA VAL A 75 -7.25 0.35 -3.53
C VAL A 75 -6.75 -0.95 -2.91
N PRO A 76 -7.63 -1.76 -2.30
CA PRO A 76 -7.23 -3.04 -1.71
C PRO A 76 -6.51 -3.94 -2.71
N ALA A 77 -5.34 -4.43 -2.30
CA ALA A 77 -4.55 -5.42 -3.02
C ALA A 77 -4.81 -6.79 -2.38
N VAL A 78 -5.72 -7.57 -2.97
CA VAL A 78 -6.15 -8.85 -2.41
C VAL A 78 -5.08 -9.92 -2.63
N PHE A 79 -4.26 -10.17 -1.62
CA PHE A 79 -3.24 -11.22 -1.62
C PHE A 79 -3.88 -12.60 -1.41
N LYS A 80 -3.63 -13.50 -2.37
CA LYS A 80 -4.03 -14.91 -2.28
C LYS A 80 -2.81 -15.76 -2.01
N LYS A 81 -2.90 -16.60 -0.98
CA LYS A 81 -1.88 -17.61 -0.68
C LYS A 81 -1.86 -18.68 -1.78
N ILE A 82 -0.70 -18.92 -2.38
CA ILE A 82 -0.54 -19.94 -3.44
C ILE A 82 0.28 -21.14 -2.97
N ASP A 83 1.09 -20.98 -1.93
CA ASP A 83 1.79 -22.05 -1.25
C ASP A 83 2.06 -21.68 0.22
N THR A 84 2.91 -22.42 0.92
CA THR A 84 3.17 -22.22 2.35
C THR A 84 3.74 -20.84 2.68
N THR A 85 4.54 -20.25 1.78
CA THR A 85 5.32 -19.02 2.01
C THR A 85 5.01 -17.90 1.02
N THR A 86 4.23 -18.18 -0.03
CA THR A 86 4.05 -17.27 -1.16
C THR A 86 2.60 -16.83 -1.31
N TYR A 87 2.44 -15.53 -1.56
CA TYR A 87 1.18 -14.85 -1.80
C TYR A 87 1.27 -14.03 -3.08
N VAL A 88 0.16 -13.92 -3.81
CA VAL A 88 0.06 -13.12 -5.03
C VAL A 88 -1.13 -12.19 -4.98
N ALA A 89 -0.92 -10.94 -5.41
CA ALA A 89 -1.97 -9.96 -5.66
C ALA A 89 -1.79 -9.37 -7.06
N THR A 90 -2.87 -8.82 -7.61
CA THR A 90 -2.78 -7.95 -8.80
C THR A 90 -3.16 -6.54 -8.38
N ILE A 91 -2.32 -5.58 -8.72
CA ILE A 91 -2.57 -4.16 -8.55
C ILE A 91 -2.53 -3.46 -9.90
N PHE A 92 -3.02 -2.22 -9.97
CA PHE A 92 -3.05 -1.46 -11.20
C PHE A 92 -2.39 -0.10 -11.00
N ALA A 93 -1.44 0.28 -11.85
CA ALA A 93 -0.82 1.61 -11.75
C ALA A 93 -1.82 2.74 -12.07
N ASP A 94 -2.84 2.45 -12.88
CA ASP A 94 -3.96 3.33 -13.24
C ASP A 94 -5.25 2.99 -12.46
N GLY A 95 -5.13 2.61 -11.18
CA GLY A 95 -6.24 2.16 -10.34
C GLY A 95 -7.23 3.26 -9.89
N MET A 96 -6.84 4.54 -9.98
CA MET A 96 -7.66 5.70 -9.64
C MET A 96 -7.97 6.55 -10.89
N ILE A 97 -9.10 7.25 -10.89
CA ILE A 97 -9.54 8.08 -12.02
C ILE A 97 -9.08 9.53 -11.85
N ASP A 98 -8.45 10.07 -12.88
CA ASP A 98 -8.27 11.50 -13.03
C ASP A 98 -9.60 12.20 -13.30
N ALA A 99 -10.00 13.11 -12.42
CA ALA A 99 -11.25 13.84 -12.55
C ALA A 99 -11.25 15.18 -11.83
N ASP A 100 -12.17 16.05 -12.23
CA ASP A 100 -12.47 17.28 -11.49
C ASP A 100 -13.41 16.97 -10.32
N TYR A 101 -12.83 16.64 -9.18
CA TYR A 101 -13.56 16.29 -7.96
C TYR A 101 -14.17 17.51 -7.27
N TYR A 102 -13.52 18.68 -7.38
CA TYR A 102 -13.83 19.87 -6.59
C TYR A 102 -14.32 21.08 -7.41
N GLY A 103 -14.47 20.94 -8.73
CA GLY A 103 -14.80 22.03 -9.65
C GLY A 103 -13.65 23.01 -9.86
N LYS A 104 -12.39 22.56 -9.67
CA LYS A 104 -11.17 23.37 -9.74
C LYS A 104 -10.19 22.92 -10.81
N GLY A 105 -10.63 22.00 -11.68
CA GLY A 105 -9.79 21.33 -12.65
C GLY A 105 -9.49 19.89 -12.25
N VAL A 106 -8.91 19.13 -13.18
CA VAL A 106 -8.66 17.70 -13.02
C VAL A 106 -7.59 17.46 -11.95
N CYS A 107 -7.91 16.63 -10.95
CA CYS A 107 -6.91 16.04 -10.06
C CYS A 107 -6.28 14.83 -10.74
N HIS A 108 -4.94 14.81 -10.77
CA HIS A 108 -4.15 13.75 -11.37
C HIS A 108 -3.65 12.77 -10.31
N TRP A 109 -4.01 11.52 -10.45
CA TRP A 109 -3.62 10.44 -9.55
C TRP A 109 -2.41 9.69 -10.06
N GLU A 110 -1.55 9.29 -9.14
CA GLU A 110 -0.37 8.51 -9.43
C GLU A 110 -0.16 7.42 -8.38
N LEU A 111 0.22 6.21 -8.81
CA LEU A 111 0.60 5.13 -7.90
C LEU A 111 1.84 5.54 -7.09
N MET A 112 1.77 5.40 -5.77
CA MET A 112 2.92 5.55 -4.86
C MET A 112 3.64 4.22 -4.64
N GLY A 113 2.89 3.14 -4.49
CA GLY A 113 3.43 1.83 -4.12
C GLY A 113 2.35 0.87 -3.65
N VAL A 114 2.79 -0.29 -3.16
CA VAL A 114 1.96 -1.25 -2.44
C VAL A 114 2.53 -1.47 -1.05
N GLY A 115 1.67 -1.41 -0.03
CA GLY A 115 2.01 -1.75 1.34
C GLY A 115 1.21 -2.97 1.80
N ILE A 116 1.82 -3.78 2.66
CA ILE A 116 1.23 -4.99 3.22
C ILE A 116 1.32 -4.89 4.74
N SER A 117 0.28 -5.33 5.43
CA SER A 117 0.23 -5.56 6.87
C SER A 117 0.23 -7.06 7.13
N LEU A 118 1.25 -7.54 7.85
CA LEU A 118 1.38 -8.94 8.26
C LEU A 118 1.28 -9.04 9.78
N LYS A 119 0.32 -9.82 10.26
CA LYS A 119 0.15 -10.14 11.68
C LYS A 119 -0.06 -11.63 11.86
N ALA A 120 0.26 -12.15 13.05
CA ALA A 120 0.12 -13.56 13.36
C ALA A 120 -1.35 -14.01 13.20
N ASN A 121 -2.29 -13.30 13.86
CA ASN A 121 -3.72 -13.59 13.84
C ASN A 121 -4.59 -12.35 13.59
N GLY A 122 -3.99 -11.16 13.40
CA GLY A 122 -4.71 -9.91 13.15
C GLY A 122 -5.16 -9.18 14.41
N LYS A 123 -4.63 -9.56 15.59
CA LYS A 123 -4.96 -8.89 16.84
C LYS A 123 -4.27 -7.53 16.92
N LYS A 124 -4.86 -6.60 17.67
CA LYS A 124 -4.32 -5.23 17.79
C LYS A 124 -2.97 -5.21 18.51
N GLU A 125 -2.80 -6.11 19.47
CA GLU A 125 -1.59 -6.18 20.29
C GLU A 125 -0.40 -6.80 19.55
N GLU A 126 -0.63 -7.41 18.39
CA GLU A 126 0.41 -8.03 17.57
C GLU A 126 1.19 -6.98 16.79
N THR A 127 2.48 -7.26 16.58
CA THR A 127 3.35 -6.44 15.74
C THR A 127 2.85 -6.44 14.31
N ASN A 128 2.76 -5.24 13.72
CA ASN A 128 2.35 -5.08 12.33
C ASN A 128 3.60 -5.01 11.42
N PHE A 129 4.06 -6.16 10.92
CA PHE A 129 5.17 -6.18 9.98
C PHE A 129 4.70 -5.65 8.62
N SER A 130 5.34 -4.56 8.17
CA SER A 130 4.81 -3.70 7.12
C SER A 130 5.74 -3.60 5.90
N PRO A 131 5.99 -4.71 5.16
CA PRO A 131 6.78 -4.64 3.93
C PRO A 131 6.00 -3.90 2.83
N GLY A 132 6.73 -3.27 1.92
CA GLY A 132 6.13 -2.58 0.79
C GLY A 132 7.09 -2.44 -0.39
N LEU A 133 6.53 -2.19 -1.57
CA LEU A 133 7.25 -1.99 -2.82
C LEU A 133 6.87 -0.62 -3.40
N GLU A 134 7.87 0.20 -3.70
CA GLU A 134 7.66 1.58 -4.19
C GLU A 134 7.29 1.59 -5.68
N LYS A 135 6.65 2.68 -6.14
CA LYS A 135 6.26 2.91 -7.54
C LYS A 135 7.37 2.54 -8.53
N ASP A 136 8.57 3.10 -8.36
CA ASP A 136 9.65 2.89 -9.33
C ASP A 136 10.06 1.41 -9.41
N GLN A 137 10.01 0.69 -8.29
CA GLN A 137 10.27 -0.75 -8.24
C GLN A 137 9.13 -1.54 -8.90
N ILE A 138 7.88 -1.12 -8.76
CA ILE A 138 6.74 -1.76 -9.43
C ILE A 138 6.83 -1.55 -10.94
N LEU A 139 6.99 -0.30 -11.39
CA LEU A 139 6.96 0.06 -12.80
C LEU A 139 8.13 -0.55 -13.58
N SER A 140 9.29 -0.70 -12.93
CA SER A 140 10.46 -1.39 -13.49
C SER A 140 10.40 -2.92 -13.39
N SER A 141 9.33 -3.50 -12.85
CA SER A 141 9.22 -4.94 -12.55
C SER A 141 10.38 -5.45 -11.67
N GLY A 142 10.76 -4.63 -10.69
CA GLY A 142 11.81 -4.89 -9.73
C GLY A 142 11.36 -5.74 -8.56
N ARG A 143 12.26 -5.87 -7.58
CA ARG A 143 12.06 -6.60 -6.33
C ARG A 143 12.72 -5.88 -5.16
N LYS A 144 12.16 -6.05 -3.98
CA LYS A 144 12.69 -5.56 -2.71
C LYS A 144 12.59 -6.66 -1.67
N THR A 145 13.67 -6.85 -0.91
CA THR A 145 13.68 -7.71 0.26
C THR A 145 13.75 -6.83 1.49
N THR A 146 12.83 -7.06 2.43
CA THR A 146 12.80 -6.42 3.74
C THR A 146 13.07 -7.47 4.80
N TYR A 147 13.98 -7.16 5.72
CA TYR A 147 14.34 -8.01 6.84
C TYR A 147 13.67 -7.50 8.11
N PHE A 148 13.24 -8.44 8.94
CA PHE A 148 12.53 -8.18 10.19
C PHE A 148 13.13 -9.04 11.29
N TRP A 149 13.11 -8.54 12.52
CA TRP A 149 13.60 -9.29 13.67
C TRP A 149 12.53 -10.25 14.18
N LYS A 150 12.90 -11.53 14.36
CA LYS A 150 11.99 -12.59 14.83
C LYS A 150 11.45 -12.33 16.23
N GLY A 151 12.22 -11.65 17.09
CA GLY A 151 11.82 -11.39 18.48
C GLY A 151 10.61 -10.47 18.62
N GLY A 152 10.28 -9.69 17.57
CA GLY A 152 9.05 -8.90 17.53
C GLY A 152 7.79 -9.72 17.21
N TYR A 153 7.91 -11.03 16.93
CA TYR A 153 6.79 -11.90 16.63
C TYR A 153 6.38 -12.74 17.86
N PRO A 154 5.07 -12.94 18.13
CA PRO A 154 3.94 -12.29 17.43
C PRO A 154 3.72 -10.84 17.91
N ARG A 155 4.39 -10.41 18.97
CA ARG A 155 4.19 -9.13 19.65
C ARG A 155 5.52 -8.60 20.22
N ASP A 156 5.77 -7.31 20.00
CA ASP A 156 6.81 -6.51 20.68
C ASP A 156 6.23 -5.83 21.95
N GLU A 157 7.05 -5.14 22.72
CA GLU A 157 6.62 -4.42 23.94
C GLU A 157 5.56 -3.34 23.63
N LEU A 158 5.62 -2.74 22.44
CA LEU A 158 4.66 -1.75 21.95
C LEU A 158 3.54 -2.40 21.14
N GLU A 159 2.29 -2.11 21.52
CA GLU A 159 1.10 -2.59 20.81
C GLU A 159 0.93 -1.92 19.44
N ASP A 160 0.52 -2.70 18.44
CA ASP A 160 0.26 -2.26 17.06
C ASP A 160 1.41 -1.47 16.42
N PHE A 161 2.65 -1.72 16.87
CA PHE A 161 3.82 -1.05 16.33
C PHE A 161 4.00 -1.42 14.84
N PRO A 162 4.02 -0.43 13.92
CA PRO A 162 4.31 -0.69 12.52
C PRO A 162 5.82 -0.92 12.37
N ASP A 163 6.23 -2.17 12.31
CA ASP A 163 7.61 -2.54 11.98
C ASP A 163 7.78 -2.47 10.45
N THR A 164 8.49 -1.47 9.95
CA THR A 164 8.78 -1.32 8.52
C THR A 164 9.97 -2.16 8.06
N GLY A 165 10.69 -2.79 9.00
CA GLY A 165 11.89 -3.57 8.77
C GLY A 165 13.03 -2.75 8.16
N GLU A 166 14.05 -3.46 7.68
CA GLU A 166 15.20 -2.85 7.01
C GLU A 166 15.55 -3.57 5.71
N GLY A 167 16.02 -2.80 4.72
CA GLY A 167 16.46 -3.34 3.42
C GLY A 167 17.83 -4.01 3.45
N ASP A 168 18.62 -3.77 4.52
CA ASP A 168 19.96 -4.30 4.70
C ASP A 168 20.09 -4.94 6.09
N PRO A 169 20.38 -6.26 6.20
CA PRO A 169 20.53 -6.92 7.49
C PRO A 169 21.69 -6.36 8.32
N ALA A 170 22.66 -5.65 7.71
CA ALA A 170 23.76 -5.02 8.43
C ALA A 170 23.30 -3.89 9.37
N LYS A 171 22.10 -3.31 9.14
CA LYS A 171 21.51 -2.29 10.01
C LYS A 171 21.02 -2.83 11.35
N PHE A 172 20.81 -4.15 11.46
CA PHE A 172 20.55 -4.79 12.74
C PHE A 172 21.86 -4.96 13.52
N LYS A 173 21.73 -4.91 14.86
CA LYS A 173 22.83 -5.26 15.79
C LYS A 173 23.37 -6.64 15.44
N GLY A 174 24.68 -6.82 15.60
CA GLY A 174 25.39 -8.04 15.20
C GLY A 174 24.75 -9.31 15.76
N GLU A 175 24.36 -9.30 17.04
CA GLU A 175 23.71 -10.44 17.69
C GLU A 175 22.33 -10.80 17.13
N LEU A 176 21.62 -9.85 16.50
CA LEU A 176 20.27 -10.07 15.97
C LEU A 176 20.26 -10.57 14.53
N ARG A 177 21.38 -10.52 13.81
CA ARG A 177 21.44 -10.84 12.37
C ARG A 177 21.12 -12.31 12.06
N GLY A 178 21.35 -13.22 13.01
CA GLY A 178 20.95 -14.63 12.92
C GLY A 178 19.45 -14.86 13.21
N GLU A 179 18.81 -13.87 13.83
CA GLU A 179 17.41 -13.90 14.28
C GLU A 179 16.50 -13.09 13.37
N LEU A 180 16.82 -13.03 12.07
CA LEU A 180 16.02 -12.33 11.08
C LEU A 180 15.17 -13.30 10.26
N PHE A 181 13.97 -12.86 9.93
CA PHE A 181 13.20 -13.39 8.80
C PHE A 181 13.13 -12.32 7.71
N LYS A 182 12.78 -12.71 6.49
CA LYS A 182 12.72 -11.77 5.36
C LYS A 182 11.45 -11.95 4.57
N VAL A 183 10.97 -10.82 4.05
CA VAL A 183 9.86 -10.77 3.09
C VAL A 183 10.39 -10.17 1.80
N THR A 184 10.26 -10.90 0.70
CA THR A 184 10.61 -10.43 -0.63
C THR A 184 9.34 -10.14 -1.42
N LEU A 185 9.22 -8.90 -1.87
CA LEU A 185 8.20 -8.46 -2.82
C LEU A 185 8.82 -8.33 -4.20
N SER A 186 8.13 -8.83 -5.21
CA SER A 186 8.49 -8.63 -6.62
C SER A 186 7.28 -8.22 -7.43
N ALA A 187 7.50 -7.34 -8.40
CA ALA A 187 6.48 -6.93 -9.35
C ALA A 187 6.79 -7.50 -10.73
N ARG A 188 5.74 -7.89 -11.43
CA ARG A 188 5.80 -8.24 -12.85
C ARG A 188 4.67 -7.55 -13.57
N LYS A 189 4.98 -6.79 -14.62
CA LYS A 189 3.95 -6.26 -15.52
C LYS A 189 3.22 -7.43 -16.19
N GLU A 190 1.90 -7.44 -16.09
CA GLU A 190 1.07 -8.41 -16.81
C GLU A 190 0.82 -7.86 -18.21
N VAL A 191 0.99 -8.71 -19.22
CA VAL A 191 0.63 -8.39 -20.60
C VAL A 191 -0.78 -8.92 -20.84
N PRO A 192 -1.67 -8.16 -21.51
CA PRO A 192 -2.99 -8.64 -21.91
C PRO A 192 -2.97 -9.93 -22.72
#